data_AF-A0A9D7TRN3-F1
#
_entry.id   AF-A0A9D7TRN3-F1
#
_cell.length_a   1.000
_cell.length_b   1.000
_cell.length_c   1.000
_cell.angle_alpha   90.00
_cell.angle_beta   90.00
_cell.angle_gamma   90.00
#
_symmetry.space_group_name_H-M   'P 1'
#
loop_
_entity.id
_entity.type
_entity.pdbx_description
1 polymer ?
#
loop_
_entity_poly.entity_id
_entity_poly.type
_entity_poly.pdbx_seq_one_letter_code
_entity_poly.pdbx_strand_id
1 'polypeptide(L)'
;MKKNAVYDIIEQTYCKELNDTEYGVSKEEHIHLKYKDNGEEKALCLRKVTYKDEKGRVYEFITNNFEIKREEVAYIYKLRWNIELLFKKLKQNFQLHFFYSETENGIKTQIWCTLIAQLLLLVLKVKSETKKPSLQWQHWSGST
;
A
#
# COMPACT_ATOMS: atom_id res chain seq x y z
N MET A 1 5.78 -7.13 -10.35
CA MET A 1 5.55 -7.38 -11.78
C MET A 1 5.05 -8.81 -11.98
N LYS A 2 4.21 -9.13 -12.97
CA LYS A 2 4.19 -10.52 -13.48
C LYS A 2 5.61 -10.79 -13.98
N LYS A 3 6.24 -11.90 -13.60
CA LYS A 3 7.64 -12.21 -13.92
C LYS A 3 7.97 -12.17 -15.43
N ASN A 4 6.94 -12.14 -16.29
CA ASN A 4 7.05 -12.24 -17.74
C ASN A 4 6.77 -10.93 -18.48
N ALA A 5 6.74 -9.78 -17.79
CA ALA A 5 6.61 -8.49 -18.48
C ALA A 5 7.95 -8.15 -19.14
N VAL A 6 7.96 -8.03 -20.47
CA VAL A 6 9.15 -7.63 -21.24
C VAL A 6 9.26 -6.12 -21.16
N TYR A 7 10.33 -5.62 -20.56
CA TYR A 7 10.65 -4.19 -20.51
C TYR A 7 12.12 -4.00 -20.82
N ASP A 8 12.42 -2.90 -21.51
CA ASP A 8 13.79 -2.50 -21.78
C ASP A 8 14.19 -1.47 -20.71
N ILE A 9 15.30 -1.73 -20.02
CA ILE A 9 15.90 -0.76 -19.09
C ILE A 9 16.75 0.18 -19.94
N ILE A 10 16.44 1.47 -19.89
CA ILE A 10 17.12 2.48 -20.71
C ILE A 10 18.20 3.18 -19.92
N GLU A 11 17.89 3.48 -18.66
CA GLU A 11 18.79 4.26 -17.83
C GLU A 11 18.67 3.82 -16.37
N GLN A 12 19.80 3.59 -15.73
CA GLN A 12 19.86 3.34 -14.30
C GLN A 12 20.41 4.61 -13.63
N THR A 13 19.51 5.44 -13.13
CA THR A 13 19.87 6.75 -12.57
C THR A 13 20.45 6.62 -11.15
N TYR A 14 20.06 5.59 -10.40
CA TYR A 14 20.58 5.38 -9.05
C TYR A 14 20.67 3.90 -8.67
N CYS A 15 21.78 3.55 -8.03
CA CYS A 15 21.98 2.28 -7.39
C CYS A 15 22.80 2.48 -6.12
N LYS A 16 22.23 2.06 -4.98
CA LYS A 16 22.92 1.95 -3.70
C LYS A 16 22.81 0.49 -3.25
N GLU A 17 23.96 -0.12 -3.01
CA GLU A 17 24.03 -1.38 -2.31
C GLU A 17 23.71 -1.12 -0.83
N LEU A 18 22.55 -1.62 -0.38
CA LEU A 18 22.13 -1.51 1.01
C LEU A 18 22.56 -2.78 1.73
N ASN A 19 23.29 -2.61 2.83
CA ASN A 19 23.63 -3.70 3.74
C ASN A 19 22.36 -4.31 4.39
N ASP A 20 22.49 -5.42 5.12
CA ASP A 20 21.33 -6.05 5.77
C ASP A 20 20.70 -5.23 6.91
N THR A 21 21.43 -4.24 7.42
CA THR A 21 20.95 -3.33 8.46
C THR A 21 20.38 -2.02 7.91
N GLU A 22 20.55 -1.73 6.62
CA GLU A 22 20.07 -0.51 5.99
C GLU A 22 18.74 -0.75 5.24
N TYR A 23 17.82 0.20 5.39
CA TYR A 23 16.53 0.24 4.69
C TYR A 23 16.43 1.53 3.88
N GLY A 24 15.65 1.49 2.80
CA GLY A 24 15.50 2.63 1.90
C GLY A 24 15.44 2.24 0.44
N VAL A 25 15.53 3.24 -0.43
CA VAL A 25 15.56 3.02 -1.88
C VAL A 25 16.94 2.48 -2.27
N SER A 26 16.94 1.29 -2.87
CA SER A 26 18.16 0.63 -3.35
C SER A 26 18.45 0.94 -4.82
N LYS A 27 17.42 1.02 -5.66
CA LYS A 27 17.60 1.24 -7.11
C LYS A 27 16.53 2.14 -7.70
N GLU A 28 16.91 2.85 -8.74
CA GLU A 28 16.04 3.67 -9.58
C GLU A 28 16.42 3.47 -11.04
N GLU A 29 15.44 3.08 -11.85
CA GLU A 29 15.63 2.71 -13.25
C GLU A 29 14.52 3.36 -14.10
N HIS A 30 14.86 3.95 -15.23
CA HIS A 30 13.91 4.33 -16.27
C HIS A 30 13.73 3.14 -17.22
N ILE A 31 12.48 2.71 -17.36
CA ILE A 31 12.09 1.54 -18.15
C ILE A 31 11.15 1.96 -19.28
N HIS A 32 11.30 1.35 -20.46
CA HIS A 32 10.27 1.38 -21.50
C HIS A 32 9.49 0.08 -21.46
N LEU A 33 8.19 0.21 -21.20
CA LEU A 33 7.25 -0.88 -21.34
C LEU A 33 6.69 -0.86 -22.76
N LYS A 34 7.07 -1.84 -23.58
CA LYS A 34 6.48 -2.04 -24.91
C LYS A 34 5.12 -2.70 -24.75
N TYR A 35 4.09 -2.10 -25.34
CA TYR A 35 2.76 -2.67 -25.40
C TYR A 35 2.17 -2.51 -26.81
N LYS A 36 1.30 -3.43 -27.19
CA LYS A 36 0.56 -3.35 -28.46
C LYS A 36 -0.79 -2.73 -28.21
N ASP A 37 -1.06 -1.64 -28.93
CA ASP A 37 -2.35 -0.94 -28.91
C ASP A 37 -2.82 -0.78 -30.35
N ASN A 38 -3.96 -1.38 -30.69
CA ASN A 38 -4.50 -1.43 -32.05
C ASN A 38 -3.50 -1.90 -33.14
N GLY A 39 -2.60 -2.83 -32.80
CA GLY A 39 -1.61 -3.37 -33.74
C GLY A 39 -0.35 -2.52 -33.91
N GLU A 40 -0.31 -1.32 -33.33
CA GLU A 40 0.91 -0.49 -33.26
C GLU A 40 1.68 -0.81 -31.98
N GLU A 41 3.00 -0.99 -32.10
CA GLU A 41 3.90 -1.12 -30.95
C GLU A 41 4.22 0.27 -30.38
N LYS A 42 3.69 0.56 -29.19
CA LYS A 42 3.97 1.79 -28.45
C LYS A 42 4.85 1.49 -27.26
N ALA A 43 5.78 2.40 -26.97
CA ALA A 43 6.63 2.35 -25.78
C ALA A 43 6.13 3.36 -24.75
N LEU A 44 5.85 2.90 -23.53
CA LEU A 44 5.52 3.76 -22.41
C LEU A 44 6.77 3.97 -21.54
N CYS A 45 7.17 5.22 -21.37
CA CYS A 45 8.25 5.60 -20.45
C CYS A 45 7.75 5.55 -19.01
N LEU A 46 8.39 4.73 -18.18
CA LEU A 46 8.06 4.59 -16.77
C LEU A 46 9.33 4.62 -15.94
N ARG A 47 9.17 4.90 -14.65
CA ARG A 47 10.23 4.89 -13.66
C ARG A 47 9.97 3.77 -12.66
N LYS A 48 10.94 2.89 -12.49
CA LYS A 48 10.94 1.78 -11.54
C LYS A 48 11.81 2.15 -10.34
N VAL A 49 11.24 2.06 -9.15
CA VAL A 49 11.93 2.34 -7.87
C VAL A 49 11.91 1.08 -7.02
N THR A 50 13.09 0.61 -6.64
CA THR A 50 13.26 -0.56 -5.77
C THR A 50 13.54 -0.11 -4.34
N TYR A 51 12.73 -0.56 -3.40
CA TYR A 51 12.78 -0.21 -1.98
C TYR A 51 13.00 -1.46 -1.13
N LYS A 52 13.95 -1.41 -0.19
CA LYS A 52 14.17 -2.44 0.83
C LYS A 52 13.58 -1.97 2.17
N ASP A 53 12.68 -2.76 2.73
CA ASP A 53 12.09 -2.53 4.05
C ASP A 53 13.02 -3.01 5.18
N GLU A 54 12.77 -2.57 6.41
CA GLU A 54 13.54 -2.93 7.62
C GLU A 54 13.62 -4.45 7.86
N LYS A 55 12.64 -5.20 7.33
CA LYS A 55 12.58 -6.67 7.41
C LYS A 55 13.34 -7.37 6.27
N GLY A 56 14.12 -6.63 5.49
CA GLY A 56 14.84 -7.14 4.32
C GLY A 56 13.96 -7.44 3.11
N ARG A 57 12.66 -7.07 3.14
CA ARG A 57 11.74 -7.29 2.02
C ARG A 57 11.97 -6.26 0.93
N VAL A 58 12.09 -6.73 -0.30
CA VAL A 58 12.27 -5.86 -1.47
C VAL A 58 10.93 -5.63 -2.16
N TYR A 59 10.63 -4.37 -2.43
CA TYR A 59 9.45 -3.90 -3.12
C TYR A 59 9.87 -3.14 -4.38
N GLU A 60 9.19 -3.42 -5.49
CA GLU A 60 9.39 -2.71 -6.74
C GLU A 60 8.15 -1.89 -7.05
N PHE A 61 8.33 -0.59 -7.22
CA PHE A 61 7.29 0.38 -7.53
C PHE A 61 7.49 0.92 -8.93
N ILE A 62 6.40 1.22 -9.64
CA ILE A 62 6.43 1.75 -11.02
C ILE A 62 5.60 3.02 -11.06
N THR A 63 6.22 4.14 -11.43
CA THR A 63 5.57 5.44 -11.52
C THR A 63 5.77 6.05 -12.90
N ASN A 64 4.79 6.81 -13.38
CA ASN A 64 4.94 7.69 -14.54
C ASN A 64 5.39 9.10 -14.15
N ASN A 65 5.52 9.37 -12.85
CA ASN A 65 5.95 10.67 -12.34
C ASN A 65 7.46 10.67 -12.09
N PHE A 66 8.15 11.50 -12.88
CA PHE A 66 9.60 11.68 -12.83
C PHE A 66 10.03 12.88 -11.97
N GLU A 67 9.10 13.74 -11.54
CA GLU A 67 9.38 14.97 -10.79
C GLU A 67 9.58 14.71 -9.29
N ILE A 68 8.84 13.73 -8.74
CA ILE A 68 8.89 13.39 -7.30
C ILE A 68 10.18 12.65 -6.93
N LYS A 69 10.62 12.76 -5.68
CA LYS A 69 11.82 12.02 -5.24
C LYS A 69 11.53 10.53 -5.10
N ARG A 70 12.56 9.70 -5.27
CA ARG A 70 12.45 8.23 -5.17
C ARG A 70 11.95 7.76 -3.80
N GLU A 71 12.31 8.46 -2.73
CA GLU A 71 11.81 8.16 -1.38
C GLU A 71 10.32 8.50 -1.26
N GLU A 72 9.87 9.56 -1.92
CA GLU A 72 8.46 9.95 -1.95
C GLU A 72 7.61 8.93 -2.72
N VAL A 73 8.16 8.34 -3.79
CA VAL A 73 7.50 7.22 -4.49
C VAL A 73 7.18 6.10 -3.49
N ALA A 74 8.18 5.63 -2.74
CA ALA A 74 7.98 4.57 -1.74
C ALA A 74 6.95 4.99 -0.66
N TYR A 75 6.99 6.25 -0.23
CA TYR A 75 6.06 6.78 0.76
C TYR A 75 4.61 6.84 0.24
N ILE A 76 4.39 7.30 -1.00
CA ILE A 76 3.06 7.33 -1.63
C ILE A 76 2.50 5.91 -1.77
N TYR A 77 3.34 4.94 -2.14
CA TYR A 77 2.93 3.54 -2.20
C TYR A 77 2.55 2.98 -0.82
N LYS A 78 3.24 3.41 0.25
CA LYS A 78 2.86 3.10 1.63
C LYS A 78 1.51 3.73 2.01
N LEU A 79 1.25 4.98 1.61
CA LEU A 79 -0.06 5.63 1.81
C LEU A 79 -1.18 4.88 1.08
N ARG A 80 -0.94 4.42 -0.14
CA ARG A 80 -1.90 3.61 -0.92
C ARG A 80 -2.30 2.35 -0.16
N TRP A 81 -1.34 1.66 0.45
CA TRP A 81 -1.61 0.49 1.29
C TRP A 81 -2.46 0.82 2.52
N ASN A 82 -2.24 1.98 3.16
CA ASN A 82 -3.05 2.43 4.29
C ASN A 82 -4.52 2.64 3.88
N ILE A 83 -4.78 3.15 2.68
CA ILE A 83 -6.13 3.28 2.13
C ILE A 83 -6.78 1.90 1.95
N GLU A 84 -6.04 0.92 1.44
CA GLU A 84 -6.54 -0.46 1.30
C GLU A 84 -6.89 -1.08 2.65
N LEU A 85 -6.05 -0.89 3.66
CA LEU A 85 -6.33 -1.32 5.04
C LEU A 85 -7.55 -0.60 5.63
N LEU A 86 -7.75 0.68 5.32
CA LEU A 86 -8.93 1.44 5.74
C LEU A 86 -10.20 0.81 5.13
N PHE A 87 -10.21 0.56 3.82
CA PHE A 87 -11.35 -0.08 3.17
C PHE A 87 -11.59 -1.50 3.65
N LYS A 88 -10.53 -2.26 3.93
CA LYS A 88 -10.64 -3.60 4.54
C LYS A 88 -11.32 -3.53 5.90
N LYS A 89 -10.90 -2.59 6.76
CA LYS A 89 -11.53 -2.36 8.07
C LYS A 89 -12.97 -1.87 7.92
N LEU A 90 -13.23 -0.98 6.97
CA LEU A 90 -14.59 -0.50 6.70
C LEU A 90 -15.51 -1.68 6.36
N LYS A 91 -15.10 -2.55 5.43
CA LYS A 91 -15.87 -3.75 5.05
C LYS A 91 -16.01 -4.77 6.19
N GLN A 92 -15.03 -4.89 7.09
CA GLN A 92 -15.12 -5.77 8.26
C GLN A 92 -16.03 -5.20 9.36
N ASN A 93 -15.99 -3.88 9.59
CA ASN A 93 -16.80 -3.19 10.59
C ASN A 93 -18.23 -2.97 10.11
N PHE A 94 -18.45 -2.91 8.79
CA PHE A 94 -19.78 -2.95 8.20
C PHE A 94 -20.27 -4.39 8.28
N GLN A 95 -21.22 -4.68 9.17
CA GLN A 95 -21.96 -5.93 9.13
C GLN A 95 -22.86 -5.94 7.88
N LEU A 96 -22.25 -6.08 6.69
CA LEU A 96 -22.96 -6.23 5.40
C LEU A 96 -23.88 -7.46 5.37
N HIS A 97 -23.82 -8.31 6.39
CA HIS A 97 -24.68 -9.48 6.55
C HIS A 97 -26.07 -9.16 7.12
N PHE A 98 -26.26 -8.02 7.81
CA PHE A 98 -27.55 -7.65 8.39
C PHE A 98 -27.83 -6.17 8.13
N PHE A 99 -28.54 -5.88 7.04
CA PHE A 99 -29.09 -4.55 6.80
C PHE A 99 -30.26 -4.33 7.75
N TYR A 100 -30.22 -3.25 8.54
CA TYR A 100 -31.33 -2.89 9.43
C TYR A 100 -32.52 -2.28 8.66
N SER A 101 -32.30 -1.91 7.39
CA SER A 101 -33.32 -1.37 6.49
C SER A 101 -33.09 -1.90 5.09
N GLU A 102 -34.16 -2.33 4.43
CA GLU A 102 -34.15 -2.80 3.03
C GLU A 102 -34.27 -1.65 2.02
N THR A 103 -34.41 -0.40 2.50
CA THR A 103 -34.53 0.78 1.64
C THR A 103 -33.16 1.37 1.30
N GLU A 104 -33.02 1.89 0.08
CA GLU A 104 -31.77 2.52 -0.40
C GLU A 104 -31.30 3.65 0.53
N ASN A 105 -32.24 4.46 1.03
CA ASN A 105 -31.94 5.54 1.97
C ASN A 105 -31.47 5.02 3.33
N GLY A 106 -32.05 3.91 3.81
CA GLY A 106 -31.61 3.25 5.03
C GLY A 106 -30.17 2.73 4.93
N ILE A 107 -29.83 2.10 3.81
CA ILE A 107 -28.47 1.63 3.53
C ILE A 107 -27.49 2.80 3.43
N LYS A 108 -27.83 3.87 2.71
CA LYS A 108 -27.01 5.09 2.62
C LYS A 108 -26.74 5.67 4.01
N THR A 109 -27.77 5.76 4.86
CA THR A 109 -27.66 6.31 6.21
C THR A 109 -26.76 5.43 7.09
N GLN A 110 -26.89 4.11 7.00
CA GLN A 110 -26.02 3.16 7.71
C GLN A 110 -24.56 3.33 7.30
N ILE A 111 -24.27 3.53 6.00
CA ILE A 111 -22.93 3.84 5.49
C ILE A 111 -22.38 5.12 6.12
N TRP A 112 -23.16 6.21 6.11
CA TRP A 112 -22.75 7.47 6.72
C TRP A 112 -22.48 7.34 8.22
N CYS A 113 -23.36 6.66 8.97
CA CYS A 113 -23.18 6.42 10.40
C CYS A 113 -21.91 5.62 10.70
N THR A 114 -21.62 4.55 9.96
CA THR A 114 -20.38 3.77 10.16
C THR A 114 -19.13 4.56 9.83
N LEU A 115 -19.15 5.38 8.77
CA LEU A 115 -18.02 6.26 8.43
C LEU A 115 -17.76 7.29 9.53
N ILE A 116 -18.81 7.94 10.06
CA ILE A 116 -18.69 8.90 11.16
C ILE A 116 -18.16 8.22 12.42
N ALA A 117 -18.72 7.07 12.81
CA ALA A 117 -18.27 6.31 13.97
C ALA A 117 -16.79 5.87 13.84
N GLN A 118 -16.38 5.41 12.66
CA GLN A 118 -15.00 5.04 12.37
C GLN A 118 -14.05 6.23 12.48
N LEU A 119 -14.46 7.41 11.99
CA LEU A 119 -13.68 8.64 12.12
C LEU A 119 -13.53 9.05 13.59
N LEU A 120 -14.63 9.02 14.36
CA LEU A 120 -14.61 9.32 15.80
C LEU A 120 -13.71 8.34 16.57
N LEU A 121 -13.78 7.05 16.28
CA LEU A 121 -12.88 6.04 16.87
C LEU A 121 -11.41 6.31 16.54
N LEU A 122 -11.11 6.76 15.32
CA LEU A 122 -9.75 7.13 14.93
C LEU A 122 -9.27 8.36 15.69
N VAL A 123 -10.10 9.41 15.81
CA VAL A 123 -9.77 10.61 16.57
C VAL A 123 -9.60 10.30 18.06
N LEU A 124 -10.48 9.50 18.65
CA LEU A 124 -10.35 9.03 20.04
C LEU A 124 -9.08 8.22 20.25
N LYS A 125 -8.71 7.37 19.28
CA LYS A 125 -7.46 6.61 19.34
C LYS A 125 -6.23 7.50 19.29
N VAL A 126 -6.25 8.55 18.47
CA VAL A 126 -5.17 9.54 18.39
C VAL A 126 -5.09 10.37 19.67
N LYS A 127 -6.22 10.85 20.18
CA LYS A 127 -6.29 11.67 21.40
C LYS A 127 -6.00 10.91 22.69
N SER A 128 -6.33 9.62 22.77
CA SER A 128 -6.21 8.87 24.02
C SER A 128 -4.78 8.52 24.42
N GLU A 129 -3.75 8.87 23.62
CA GLU A 129 -2.33 8.51 23.83
C GLU A 129 -2.17 7.11 24.43
N THR A 130 -3.05 6.18 24.04
CA THR A 130 -3.07 4.88 24.68
C THR A 130 -1.84 4.17 24.17
N LYS A 131 -0.75 4.23 24.98
CA LYS A 131 0.25 3.17 25.10
C LYS A 131 -0.54 1.91 24.81
N LYS A 132 -0.14 1.20 23.75
CA LYS A 132 -0.61 -0.17 23.46
C LYS A 132 -1.03 -0.76 24.80
N PRO A 133 -2.29 -1.20 25.02
CA PRO A 133 -2.43 -2.26 25.99
C PRO A 133 -1.43 -3.29 25.48
N SER A 134 -0.40 -3.53 26.29
CA SER A 134 0.48 -4.66 26.11
C SER A 134 -0.46 -5.82 25.85
N LEU A 135 -0.60 -6.19 24.58
CA LEU A 135 -1.02 -7.53 24.22
C LEU A 135 0.10 -8.35 24.83
N GLN A 136 -0.12 -8.71 26.09
CA GLN A 136 0.58 -9.77 26.75
C GLN A 136 0.51 -10.90 25.74
N TRP A 137 1.66 -11.17 25.14
CA TRP A 137 1.94 -12.48 24.61
C TRP A 137 1.54 -13.44 25.71
N GLN A 138 0.39 -14.10 25.56
CA GLN A 138 0.21 -15.40 26.15
C GLN A 138 1.33 -16.25 25.55
N HIS A 139 2.45 -16.31 26.27
CA HIS A 139 3.50 -17.25 25.99
C HIS A 139 3.02 -18.62 26.45
N TRP A 140 2.91 -19.54 25.49
CA TRP A 140 3.18 -20.98 25.57
C TRP A 140 2.29 -21.85 26.49
N SER A 141 1.82 -23.03 26.07
CA SER A 141 2.65 -24.21 25.77
C SER A 141 1.95 -25.23 24.86
N GLY A 142 2.70 -25.80 23.92
CA GLY A 142 2.33 -27.00 23.18
C GLY A 142 3.60 -27.72 22.73
N SER A 143 4.33 -28.25 23.70
CA SER A 143 5.41 -29.22 23.51
C SER A 143 4.79 -30.57 23.20
N THR A 144 4.92 -31.03 21.95
CA THR A 144 5.52 -32.32 21.59
C THR A 144 5.86 -32.35 20.10
#